data_AF-B1G5M0-F1
#
_entry.id   AF-B1G5M0-F1
#
_cell.length_a   1.000
_cell.length_b   1.000
_cell.length_c   1.000
_cell.angle_alpha   90.00
_cell.angle_beta   90.00
_cell.angle_gamma   90.00
#
_symmetry.space_group_name_H-M   'P 1'
#
loop_
_entity.id
_entity.type
_entity.pdbx_description
1 polymer ?
#
loop_
_entity_poly.entity_id
_entity_poly.type
_entity_poly.pdbx_seq_one_letter_code
_entity_poly.pdbx_strand_id
1 'polypeptide(L)'
;MMHIPPPATCVPTVLPLHSQGRLIVDAIDRLLLDWHEWQLGYEPVRGYPSDAVFGEAFQSSRQWMDIDDLNEEVEMRLRENVGRAIDPLVIALDVRLRIAVSTAVRNLYAGTSAWVNPRWPATQDADYARAKATLAPPLLSHGLLVRGDLAALTSRGQ
;
A
#
# COMPACT_ATOMS: atom_id res chain seq x y z
N MET A 1 -5.07 -18.33 -40.08
CA MET A 1 -4.11 -17.77 -39.11
C MET A 1 -4.80 -16.65 -38.36
N MET A 2 -5.32 -16.93 -37.17
CA MET A 2 -5.90 -15.89 -36.30
C MET A 2 -4.77 -15.16 -35.60
N HIS A 3 -4.63 -13.87 -35.89
CA HIS A 3 -3.69 -12.97 -35.24
C HIS A 3 -4.22 -12.64 -33.85
N ILE A 4 -3.66 -13.27 -32.81
CA ILE A 4 -3.96 -12.96 -31.41
C ILE A 4 -3.13 -11.71 -31.05
N PRO A 5 -3.75 -10.56 -30.71
CA PRO A 5 -3.00 -9.40 -30.25
C PRO A 5 -2.33 -9.69 -28.90
N PRO A 6 -1.13 -9.15 -28.63
CA PRO A 6 -0.45 -9.34 -27.35
C PRO A 6 -1.31 -8.75 -26.21
N PRO A 7 -1.30 -9.36 -25.01
CA PRO A 7 -2.00 -8.80 -23.86
C PRO A 7 -1.45 -7.41 -23.58
N ALA A 8 -2.35 -6.43 -23.43
CA ALA A 8 -1.99 -5.08 -23.04
C ALA A 8 -1.19 -5.15 -21.74
N THR A 9 0.09 -4.81 -21.80
CA THR A 9 0.93 -4.56 -20.63
C THR A 9 0.32 -3.35 -19.93
N CYS A 10 -0.62 -3.58 -19.02
CA CYS A 10 -1.01 -2.60 -18.01
C CYS A 10 0.19 -2.44 -17.08
N VAL A 11 1.20 -1.70 -17.54
CA VAL A 11 2.18 -1.11 -16.65
C VAL A 11 1.37 -0.15 -15.77
N PRO A 12 1.21 -0.38 -14.46
CA PRO A 12 0.65 0.64 -13.60
C PRO A 12 1.56 1.85 -13.77
N THR A 13 1.02 2.92 -14.35
CA THR A 13 1.71 4.20 -14.41
C THR A 13 1.98 4.56 -12.96
N VAL A 14 3.22 4.36 -12.52
CA VAL A 14 3.74 4.90 -11.28
C VAL A 14 3.66 6.40 -11.47
N LEU A 15 2.57 6.99 -11.01
CA LEU A 15 2.45 8.43 -10.96
C LEU A 15 3.53 8.91 -9.98
N PRO A 16 4.48 9.75 -10.40
CA PRO A 16 5.47 10.28 -9.48
C PRO A 16 4.71 11.12 -8.45
N LEU A 17 4.65 10.63 -7.21
CA LEU A 17 4.00 11.31 -6.09
C LEU A 17 4.88 12.45 -5.57
N HIS A 18 5.24 13.39 -6.44
CA HIS A 18 6.03 14.55 -6.07
C HIS A 18 5.30 15.80 -6.50
N SER A 19 4.70 16.44 -5.50
CA SER A 19 4.08 17.77 -5.50
C SER A 19 2.64 17.85 -6.02
N GLN A 20 1.69 18.09 -5.11
CA GLN A 20 0.83 19.30 -5.12
C GLN A 20 -0.25 19.26 -4.03
N GLY A 21 -0.36 20.35 -3.27
CA GLY A 21 -1.48 20.62 -2.36
C GLY A 21 -1.25 20.14 -0.92
N ARG A 22 -1.09 21.08 0.01
CA ARG A 22 -0.79 20.92 1.45
C ARG A 22 -1.86 20.14 2.23
N LEU A 23 -2.00 18.83 2.01
CA LEU A 23 -2.38 17.92 3.09
C LEU A 23 -1.07 17.53 3.77
N ILE A 24 -0.95 17.78 5.09
CA ILE A 24 0.28 17.44 5.82
C ILE A 24 0.27 15.92 6.07
N VAL A 25 0.61 15.15 5.02
CA VAL A 25 0.69 13.69 5.02
C VAL A 25 1.77 13.26 6.00
N ASP A 26 1.37 12.52 7.03
CA ASP A 26 2.30 11.96 8.02
C ASP A 26 2.93 10.64 7.54
N ALA A 27 3.88 10.11 8.31
CA ALA A 27 4.60 8.89 7.93
C ALA A 27 3.67 7.67 7.85
N ILE A 28 2.65 7.60 8.70
CA ILE A 28 1.66 6.51 8.67
C ILE A 28 0.77 6.66 7.44
N ASP A 29 0.34 7.87 7.11
CA ASP A 29 -0.44 8.15 5.91
C ASP A 29 0.32 7.73 4.64
N ARG A 30 1.65 7.92 4.59
CA ARG A 30 2.49 7.45 3.47
C ARG A 30 2.52 5.93 3.36
N LEU A 31 2.79 5.23 4.47
CA LEU A 31 2.78 3.77 4.49
C LEU A 31 1.41 3.19 4.08
N LEU A 32 0.32 3.84 4.52
CA LEU A 32 -1.03 3.44 4.16
C LEU A 32 -1.35 3.72 2.68
N LEU A 33 -0.81 4.80 2.10
CA LEU A 33 -0.90 5.07 0.66
C LEU A 33 -0.15 4.00 -0.14
N ASP A 34 1.08 3.67 0.25
CA ASP A 34 1.89 2.63 -0.41
C ASP A 34 1.18 1.27 -0.34
N TRP A 35 0.61 0.93 0.83
CA TRP A 35 -0.21 -0.28 0.99
C TRP A 35 -1.47 -0.25 0.11
N HIS A 36 -2.16 0.89 0.00
CA HIS A 36 -3.35 1.01 -0.84
C HIS A 36 -3.02 0.90 -2.33
N GLU A 37 -1.91 1.48 -2.79
CA GLU A 37 -1.42 1.31 -4.15
C GLU A 37 -1.08 -0.16 -4.44
N TRP A 38 -0.38 -0.84 -3.49
CA TRP A 38 -0.11 -2.27 -3.60
C TRP A 38 -1.40 -3.11 -3.69
N GLN A 39 -2.44 -2.77 -2.92
CA GLN A 39 -3.75 -3.43 -2.98
C GLN A 39 -4.45 -3.23 -4.34
N LEU A 40 -4.31 -2.05 -4.96
CA LEU A 40 -4.87 -1.80 -6.30
C LEU A 40 -4.17 -2.63 -7.38
N GLY A 41 -2.88 -2.94 -7.19
CA GLY A 41 -2.10 -3.79 -8.08
C GLY A 41 -2.30 -5.30 -7.87
N TYR A 42 -3.11 -5.71 -6.89
CA TYR A 42 -3.39 -7.13 -6.64
C TYR A 42 -4.24 -7.72 -7.78
N GLU A 43 -3.60 -8.47 -8.68
CA GLU A 43 -4.30 -9.36 -9.61
C GLU A 43 -4.55 -10.69 -8.91
N PRO A 44 -5.81 -11.09 -8.65
CA PRO A 44 -6.08 -12.42 -8.14
C PRO A 44 -5.61 -13.45 -9.17
N VAL A 45 -4.76 -14.40 -8.76
CA VAL A 45 -4.30 -15.48 -9.65
C VAL A 45 -5.54 -16.25 -10.15
N ARG A 46 -5.99 -15.93 -11.38
CA ARG A 46 -7.13 -16.57 -12.03
C ARG A 46 -6.68 -17.92 -12.58
N GLY A 47 -6.53 -18.91 -11.71
CA GLY A 47 -6.25 -20.29 -12.10
C GLY A 47 -5.30 -21.02 -11.16
N TYR A 48 -5.25 -22.34 -11.35
CA TYR A 48 -4.16 -23.16 -10.82
C TYR A 48 -2.85 -22.67 -11.46
N PRO A 49 -1.76 -22.41 -10.70
CA PRO A 49 -0.48 -22.13 -11.33
C PRO A 49 -0.14 -23.31 -12.24
N SER A 50 0.06 -23.04 -13.53
CA SER A 50 0.49 -24.07 -14.49
C SER A 50 1.91 -24.56 -14.20
N ASP A 51 2.62 -23.89 -13.30
CA ASP A 51 3.98 -24.20 -12.96
C ASP A 51 4.03 -25.29 -11.89
N ALA A 52 4.71 -26.38 -12.23
CA ALA A 52 4.95 -27.48 -11.34
C ALA A 52 5.57 -26.97 -10.03
N VAL A 53 5.05 -27.46 -8.90
CA VAL A 53 5.47 -27.19 -7.50
C VAL A 53 7.00 -27.28 -7.27
N PHE A 54 7.74 -27.87 -8.19
CA PHE A 54 9.20 -28.02 -8.14
C PHE A 54 10.00 -26.87 -8.77
N GLY A 55 9.36 -25.96 -9.53
CA GLY A 55 10.02 -24.84 -10.23
C GLY A 55 10.09 -23.53 -9.45
N GLU A 56 9.31 -23.37 -8.38
CA GLU A 56 9.21 -22.10 -7.63
C GLU A 56 10.54 -21.67 -6.98
N ALA A 57 11.39 -22.65 -6.64
CA ALA A 57 12.73 -22.41 -6.10
C ALA A 57 13.82 -22.30 -7.18
N PHE A 58 13.50 -22.54 -8.46
CA PHE A 58 14.48 -22.45 -9.54
C PHE A 58 14.72 -20.98 -9.93
N GLN A 59 15.81 -20.42 -9.42
CA GLN A 59 16.27 -19.09 -9.82
C GLN A 59 17.41 -19.24 -10.83
N SER A 60 17.17 -18.84 -12.09
CA SER A 60 18.26 -18.68 -13.05
C SER A 60 19.17 -17.52 -12.61
N SER A 61 20.46 -17.61 -12.93
CA SER A 61 21.41 -16.53 -12.64
C SER A 61 20.92 -15.24 -13.30
N ARG A 62 20.72 -14.18 -12.51
CA ARG A 62 20.21 -12.86 -12.94
C ARG A 62 21.20 -12.06 -13.80
N GLN A 63 22.27 -12.68 -14.28
CA GLN A 63 23.36 -12.03 -15.02
C GLN A 63 22.93 -11.48 -16.39
N TRP A 64 21.73 -11.83 -16.86
CA TRP A 64 21.16 -11.34 -18.12
C TRP A 64 20.29 -10.08 -17.96
N MET A 65 19.94 -9.70 -16.72
CA MET A 65 19.18 -8.47 -16.44
C MET A 65 20.13 -7.27 -16.47
N ASP A 66 19.68 -6.16 -17.03
CA ASP A 66 20.42 -4.91 -16.94
C ASP A 66 20.22 -4.23 -15.55
N ILE A 67 20.88 -3.09 -15.35
CA ILE A 67 20.81 -2.38 -14.06
C ILE A 67 19.41 -1.81 -13.81
N ASP A 68 18.69 -1.43 -14.85
CA ASP A 68 17.37 -0.82 -14.74
C ASP A 68 16.33 -1.90 -14.37
N ASP A 69 16.38 -3.06 -15.04
CA ASP A 69 15.59 -4.26 -14.70
C ASP A 69 15.81 -4.70 -13.24
N LEU A 70 17.07 -4.67 -12.78
CA LEU A 70 17.41 -5.01 -11.40
C LEU A 70 16.83 -4.02 -10.40
N ASN A 71 16.85 -2.72 -10.71
CA ASN A 71 16.27 -1.70 -9.85
C ASN A 71 14.75 -1.83 -9.77
N GLU A 72 14.07 -2.04 -10.91
CA GLU A 72 12.62 -2.25 -10.95
C GLU A 72 12.19 -3.47 -10.13
N GLU A 73 12.91 -4.59 -10.23
CA GLU A 73 12.66 -5.80 -9.43
C GLU A 73 12.86 -5.56 -7.93
N VAL A 74 13.89 -4.80 -7.55
CA VAL A 74 14.14 -4.43 -6.14
C VAL A 74 13.03 -3.55 -5.60
N GLU A 75 12.60 -2.54 -6.37
CA GLU A 75 11.49 -1.66 -6.00
C GLU A 75 10.16 -2.42 -5.89
N MET A 76 9.91 -3.35 -6.81
CA MET A 76 8.73 -4.22 -6.76
C MET A 76 8.72 -5.06 -5.48
N ARG A 77 9.84 -5.70 -5.13
CA ARG A 77 9.96 -6.50 -3.90
C ARG A 77 9.83 -5.67 -2.64
N LEU A 78 10.38 -4.46 -2.65
CA LEU A 78 10.27 -3.55 -1.51
C LEU A 78 8.80 -3.20 -1.27
N ARG A 79 8.07 -2.84 -2.33
CA ARG A 79 6.62 -2.57 -2.27
C ARG A 79 5.84 -3.81 -1.82
N GLU A 80 6.18 -4.98 -2.33
CA GLU A 80 5.53 -6.24 -1.92
C GLU A 80 5.75 -6.57 -0.44
N ASN A 81 6.98 -6.40 0.06
CA ASN A 81 7.30 -6.63 1.45
C ASN A 81 6.54 -5.67 2.38
N VAL A 82 6.45 -4.39 2.01
CA VAL A 82 5.68 -3.38 2.75
C VAL A 82 4.19 -3.72 2.74
N GLY A 83 3.62 -4.03 1.58
CA GLY A 83 2.22 -4.44 1.43
C GLY A 83 1.87 -5.65 2.28
N ARG A 84 2.67 -6.72 2.18
CA ARG A 84 2.50 -7.96 2.96
C ARG A 84 2.63 -7.76 4.47
N ALA A 85 3.46 -6.81 4.91
CA ALA A 85 3.62 -6.52 6.33
C ALA A 85 2.46 -5.69 6.90
N ILE A 86 1.93 -4.73 6.13
CA ILE A 86 0.87 -3.82 6.57
C ILE A 86 -0.51 -4.48 6.49
N ASP A 87 -0.78 -5.26 5.45
CA ASP A 87 -2.08 -5.90 5.21
C ASP A 87 -2.68 -6.64 6.41
N PRO A 88 -1.95 -7.57 7.08
CA PRO A 88 -2.49 -8.26 8.24
C PRO A 88 -2.78 -7.32 9.42
N LEU A 89 -2.04 -6.21 9.56
CA LEU A 89 -2.26 -5.22 10.61
C LEU A 89 -3.56 -4.45 10.37
N VAL A 90 -3.85 -4.09 9.12
CA VAL A 90 -5.11 -3.42 8.74
C VAL A 90 -6.30 -4.38 8.86
N ILE A 91 -6.12 -5.65 8.50
CA ILE A 91 -7.14 -6.70 8.68
C ILE A 91 -7.41 -6.99 10.16
N ALA A 92 -6.42 -6.83 11.04
CA ALA A 92 -6.61 -7.00 12.48
C ALA A 92 -7.42 -5.86 13.14
N LEU A 93 -7.56 -4.70 12.47
CA LEU A 93 -8.38 -3.60 12.99
C LEU A 93 -9.86 -3.98 13.03
N ASP A 94 -10.57 -3.38 14.01
CA ASP A 94 -12.03 -3.39 14.04
C ASP A 94 -12.60 -2.88 12.71
N VAL A 95 -13.72 -3.47 12.28
CA VAL A 95 -14.36 -3.18 10.99
C VAL A 95 -14.62 -1.69 10.82
N ARG A 96 -15.02 -0.98 11.88
CA ARG A 96 -15.27 0.46 11.81
C ARG A 96 -13.99 1.25 11.51
N LEU A 97 -12.89 0.92 12.18
CA LEU A 97 -11.59 1.55 11.98
C LEU A 97 -11.04 1.25 10.59
N ARG A 98 -11.22 0.01 10.12
CA ARG A 98 -10.80 -0.40 8.77
C ARG A 98 -11.52 0.38 7.68
N ILE A 99 -12.84 0.55 7.80
CA ILE A 99 -13.62 1.35 6.85
C ILE A 99 -13.15 2.81 6.87
N ALA A 100 -12.85 3.36 8.05
CA ALA A 100 -12.32 4.72 8.17
C ALA A 100 -10.95 4.85 7.47
N VAL A 101 -10.04 3.90 7.66
CA VAL A 101 -8.75 3.84 6.96
C VAL A 101 -8.94 3.76 5.45
N SER A 102 -9.72 2.79 4.93
CA SER A 102 -9.94 2.64 3.50
C SER A 102 -10.55 3.90 2.87
N THR A 103 -11.46 4.57 3.58
CA THR A 103 -12.11 5.80 3.10
C THR A 103 -11.13 6.98 3.09
N ALA A 104 -10.38 7.16 4.17
CA ALA A 104 -9.39 8.23 4.31
C ALA A 104 -8.26 8.08 3.28
N VAL A 105 -7.70 6.89 3.14
CA VAL A 105 -6.61 6.61 2.20
C VAL A 105 -7.06 6.79 0.75
N ARG A 106 -8.30 6.40 0.41
CA ARG A 106 -8.86 6.63 -0.92
C ARG A 106 -9.01 8.13 -1.25
N ASN A 107 -9.45 8.93 -0.27
CA ASN A 107 -9.50 10.38 -0.39
C ASN A 107 -8.09 10.98 -0.56
N LEU A 108 -7.12 10.51 0.23
CA LEU A 108 -5.71 10.94 0.13
C LEU A 108 -5.12 10.59 -1.25
N TYR A 109 -5.34 9.37 -1.73
CA TYR A 109 -4.85 8.88 -3.02
C TYR A 109 -5.41 9.71 -4.19
N ALA A 110 -6.69 10.07 -4.13
CA ALA A 110 -7.32 10.90 -5.15
C ALA A 110 -7.06 12.42 -4.99
N GLY A 111 -6.47 12.85 -3.87
CA GLY A 111 -6.30 14.26 -3.53
C GLY A 111 -7.62 15.03 -3.34
N THR A 112 -8.72 14.35 -3.01
CA THR A 112 -10.06 14.94 -2.85
C THR A 112 -10.82 14.30 -1.69
N SER A 113 -11.76 15.02 -1.09
CA SER A 113 -12.63 14.53 -0.01
C SER A 113 -13.99 14.09 -0.53
N ALA A 114 -14.01 13.18 -1.51
CA ALA A 114 -15.23 12.75 -2.19
C ALA A 114 -15.95 11.59 -1.47
N TRP A 115 -15.20 10.74 -0.78
CA TRP A 115 -15.75 9.55 -0.12
C TRP A 115 -15.99 9.81 1.37
N VAL A 116 -17.19 9.44 1.81
CA VAL A 116 -17.61 9.51 3.21
C VAL A 116 -18.27 8.19 3.58
N ASN A 117 -17.99 7.69 4.77
CA ASN A 117 -18.61 6.51 5.32
C ASN A 117 -20.09 6.82 5.67
N PRO A 118 -21.07 6.19 4.99
CA PRO A 118 -22.48 6.48 5.24
C PRO A 118 -22.98 5.98 6.59
N ARG A 119 -22.28 5.02 7.23
CA ARG A 119 -22.68 4.45 8.52
C ARG A 119 -22.27 5.34 9.70
N TRP A 120 -21.11 5.98 9.60
CA TRP A 120 -20.54 6.82 10.67
C TRP A 120 -19.86 8.07 10.09
N PRO A 121 -20.60 8.96 9.41
CA PRO A 121 -19.99 10.12 8.74
C PRO A 121 -19.40 11.11 9.75
N ALA A 122 -20.07 11.31 10.90
CA ALA A 122 -19.67 12.31 11.89
C ALA A 122 -18.42 11.93 12.69
N THR A 123 -18.10 10.63 12.79
CA THR A 123 -16.96 10.14 13.58
C THR A 123 -15.81 9.64 12.73
N GLN A 124 -15.92 9.74 11.39
CA GLN A 124 -14.94 9.18 10.46
C GLN A 124 -13.52 9.63 10.76
N ASP A 125 -13.31 10.92 11.00
CA ASP A 125 -11.97 11.47 11.26
C ASP A 125 -11.41 11.02 12.61
N ALA A 126 -12.27 10.94 13.63
CA ALA A 126 -11.89 10.42 14.95
C ALA A 126 -11.58 8.91 14.90
N ASP A 127 -12.35 8.15 14.12
CA ASP A 127 -12.13 6.73 13.87
C ASP A 127 -10.82 6.52 13.10
N TYR A 128 -10.51 7.36 12.13
CA TYR A 128 -9.23 7.33 11.42
C TYR A 128 -8.05 7.65 12.36
N ALA A 129 -8.15 8.70 13.18
CA ALA A 129 -7.13 9.02 14.18
C ALA A 129 -6.90 7.87 15.17
N ARG A 130 -7.96 7.21 15.62
CA ARG A 130 -7.89 6.02 16.47
C ARG A 130 -7.26 4.82 15.76
N ALA A 131 -7.54 4.64 14.47
CA ALA A 131 -6.90 3.61 13.66
C ALA A 131 -5.39 3.85 13.59
N LYS A 132 -4.94 5.10 13.33
CA LYS A 132 -3.51 5.45 13.33
C LYS A 132 -2.83 5.19 14.68
N ALA A 133 -3.48 5.54 15.79
CA ALA A 133 -2.96 5.25 17.12
C ALA A 133 -2.84 3.74 17.39
N THR A 134 -3.75 2.94 16.84
CA THR A 134 -3.74 1.47 16.98
C THR A 134 -2.66 0.82 16.09
N LEU A 135 -2.42 1.36 14.90
CA LEU A 135 -1.42 0.86 13.95
C LEU A 135 0.01 1.29 14.30
N ALA A 136 0.19 2.42 15.00
CA ALA A 136 1.53 2.93 15.30
C ALA A 136 2.44 1.93 16.05
N PRO A 137 2.00 1.27 17.16
CA PRO A 137 2.82 0.30 17.87
C PRO A 137 3.31 -0.90 17.03
N PRO A 138 2.45 -1.62 16.28
CA PRO A 138 2.92 -2.73 15.45
C PRO A 138 3.81 -2.24 14.30
N LEU A 139 3.51 -1.10 13.67
CA LEU A 139 4.35 -0.55 12.59
C LEU A 139 5.78 -0.23 13.04
N LEU A 140 5.95 0.26 14.27
CA LEU A 140 7.29 0.44 14.88
C LEU A 140 7.99 -0.89 15.13
N SER A 141 7.24 -1.89 15.60
CA SER A 141 7.78 -3.21 15.93
C SER A 141 8.27 -3.94 14.68
N HIS A 142 7.61 -3.70 13.53
CA HIS A 142 8.03 -4.16 12.21
C HIS A 142 9.16 -3.34 11.58
N GLY A 143 9.62 -2.25 12.23
CA GLY A 143 10.66 -1.37 11.71
C GLY A 143 10.23 -0.51 10.52
N LEU A 144 8.93 -0.41 10.25
CA LEU A 144 8.37 0.39 9.15
C LEU A 144 8.27 1.88 9.51
N LEU A 145 8.31 2.21 10.81
CA LEU A 145 8.34 3.57 11.33
C LEU A 145 9.58 3.80 12.19
N VAL A 146 10.11 5.02 12.16
CA VAL A 146 11.16 5.45 13.09
C VAL A 146 10.50 6.16 14.27
N ARG A 147 11.06 6.05 15.49
CA ARG A 147 10.51 6.69 16.70
C ARG A 147 10.35 8.23 16.54
N GLY A 148 11.15 8.87 15.68
CA GLY A 148 11.02 10.28 15.34
C GLY A 148 9.70 10.63 14.64
N ASP A 149 9.12 9.70 13.88
CA ASP A 149 7.87 9.90 13.15
C ASP A 149 6.67 9.99 14.10
N LEU A 150 6.73 9.30 15.25
CA LEU A 150 5.71 9.37 16.29
C LEU A 150 5.70 10.72 17.03
N ALA A 151 6.88 11.31 17.21
CA ALA A 151 6.99 12.63 17.84
C ALA A 151 6.28 13.68 16.97
N ALA A 152 6.35 13.55 15.64
CA ALA A 152 5.64 14.40 14.69
C ALA A 152 4.11 14.16 14.63
N LEU A 153 3.63 12.99 15.10
CA LEU A 153 2.20 12.69 15.24
C LEU A 153 1.64 13.29 16.54
N THR A 154 2.40 13.19 17.63
CA THR A 154 1.96 13.64 18.97
C THR A 154 1.99 15.17 19.13
N SER A 155 2.93 15.87 18.48
CA SER A 155 3.00 17.34 18.49
C SER A 155 1.86 18.04 17.75
N ARG A 156 1.06 17.30 16.96
CA ARG A 156 -0.10 17.82 16.21
C ARG A 156 -1.44 17.63 16.92
N GLY A 157 -1.47 16.90 18.03
CA GLY A 157 -2.67 16.64 18.82
C GLY A 157 -2.90 17.58 20.01
N GLN A 158 -2.10 18.65 20.15
CA GLN A 158 -2.28 19.72 21.14
C GLN A 158 -2.72 21.02 20.48
#